data_AF-A0A0Q4MGL5-F1
#
_entry.id   AF-A0A0Q4MGL5-F1
#
_cell.length_a   1.000
_cell.length_b   1.000
_cell.length_c   1.000
_cell.angle_alpha   90.00
_cell.angle_beta   90.00
_cell.angle_gamma   90.00
#
_symmetry.space_group_name_H-M   'P 1'
#
loop_
_entity.id
_entity.type
_entity.pdbx_description
1 polymer ?
#
loop_
_entity_poly.entity_id
_entity_poly.type
_entity_poly.pdbx_seq_one_letter_code
_entity_poly.pdbx_strand_id
1 'polypeptide(L)'
;MTNPGLLQRIFKLQEHGTTARTEVIAGFTTFLTMVYIVFVNPQILGVAGMNTQAVFVTTCLIAAFGSILMGLVANLPVALAPAMGLNAFFAFVVVGAMGISWQVGMGAIFWGAVGLLLLTIFRVRYWMIANIPLSLRVGITAGIGLFIAMMGLKNAGIVVPNKDTLVAVGDLTSHSVLLGALGFFIIAVLASRNVHAAVLVSIVVTTGIGLAIGDVKYGGVFSMPAGVGAVVGEVNLKDSLNVGMAGIIFSFMLVNLFDSSGTLIGVTDKAGLTNEKGTFPRMKQALYVDSISSVAGSYIGTSSVTAYIESSSGVSIGGRTGLMAVVTGVLFLLVMFLSPLAGMVPAYAAAGALIYVGVLMTSSLARVKWDDLTEAVPAFVTAAMMPFSFSITEGIALGFISYCVMKLGTGRWREISPCVVVVALLFVLKIVFIDAH
;
A
#
# COMPACT_ATOMS: atom_id res chain seq x y z
N MET A 1 -9.52 -44.82 -5.92
CA MET A 1 -9.57 -43.47 -6.50
C MET A 1 -10.28 -42.56 -5.50
N THR A 2 -9.52 -41.86 -4.67
CA THR A 2 -10.07 -40.97 -3.65
C THR A 2 -10.68 -39.74 -4.32
N ASN A 3 -11.96 -39.51 -4.06
CA ASN A 3 -12.70 -38.34 -4.52
C ASN A 3 -11.89 -37.08 -4.18
N PRO A 4 -11.48 -36.23 -5.15
CA PRO A 4 -10.71 -35.04 -4.83
C PRO A 4 -11.54 -34.17 -3.89
N GLY A 5 -11.00 -33.87 -2.70
CA GLY A 5 -11.68 -33.10 -1.66
C GLY A 5 -12.18 -31.74 -2.16
N LEU A 6 -13.16 -31.15 -1.48
CA LEU A 6 -13.82 -29.91 -1.93
C LEU A 6 -12.81 -28.77 -2.22
N LEU A 7 -11.77 -28.63 -1.41
CA LEU A 7 -10.69 -27.66 -1.62
C LEU A 7 -9.88 -27.92 -2.90
N GLN A 8 -9.64 -29.19 -3.23
CA GLN A 8 -8.95 -29.61 -4.44
C GLN A 8 -9.70 -29.15 -5.70
N ARG A 9 -11.04 -29.26 -5.68
CA ARG A 9 -11.89 -28.90 -6.82
C ARG A 9 -12.03 -27.39 -6.98
N ILE A 10 -12.16 -26.64 -5.88
CA ILE A 10 -12.35 -25.19 -5.91
C ILE A 10 -11.06 -24.46 -6.32
N PHE A 11 -9.93 -24.80 -5.69
CA PHE A 11 -8.66 -24.08 -5.90
C PHE A 11 -7.72 -24.76 -6.90
N LYS A 12 -8.10 -25.94 -7.42
CA LYS A 12 -7.32 -26.69 -8.42
C LYS A 12 -5.88 -26.97 -7.97
N LEU A 13 -5.70 -27.37 -6.71
CA LEU A 13 -4.38 -27.45 -6.07
C LEU A 13 -3.36 -28.31 -6.83
N GLN A 14 -3.78 -29.42 -7.45
CA GLN A 14 -2.88 -30.29 -8.24
C GLN A 14 -2.48 -29.63 -9.56
N GLU A 15 -3.37 -28.89 -10.22
CA GLU A 15 -3.04 -28.13 -11.44
C GLU A 15 -1.99 -27.04 -11.15
N HIS A 16 -2.00 -26.52 -9.92
CA HIS A 16 -1.04 -25.51 -9.45
C HIS A 16 0.18 -26.11 -8.73
N GLY A 17 0.34 -27.43 -8.70
CA GLY A 17 1.49 -28.11 -8.09
C GLY A 17 1.63 -27.90 -6.58
N THR A 18 0.54 -27.68 -5.86
CA THR A 18 0.52 -27.38 -4.41
C THR A 18 -0.36 -28.36 -3.62
N THR A 19 -0.28 -28.29 -2.29
CA THR A 19 -1.12 -29.07 -1.36
C THR A 19 -1.86 -28.16 -0.40
N ALA A 20 -2.99 -28.62 0.15
CA ALA A 20 -3.75 -27.84 1.15
C ALA A 20 -2.89 -27.45 2.37
N ARG A 21 -1.97 -28.34 2.79
CA ARG A 21 -1.02 -28.05 3.87
C ARG A 21 -0.09 -26.90 3.50
N THR A 22 0.48 -26.94 2.30
CA THR A 22 1.37 -25.88 1.78
C THR A 22 0.64 -24.54 1.73
N GLU A 23 -0.58 -24.51 1.20
CA GLU A 23 -1.39 -23.30 1.08
C GLU A 23 -1.77 -22.71 2.46
N VAL A 24 -2.09 -23.54 3.44
CA VAL A 24 -2.38 -23.08 4.80
C VAL A 24 -1.14 -22.45 5.42
N ILE A 25 0.02 -23.10 5.34
CA ILE A 25 1.28 -22.55 5.88
C ILE A 25 1.67 -21.26 5.13
N ALA A 26 1.46 -21.20 3.80
CA ALA A 26 1.65 -20.01 2.99
C ALA A 26 0.73 -18.86 3.41
N GLY A 27 -0.54 -19.15 3.72
CA GLY A 27 -1.50 -18.20 4.26
C GLY A 27 -1.08 -17.66 5.63
N PHE A 28 -0.68 -18.53 6.56
CA PHE A 28 -0.14 -18.12 7.86
C PHE A 28 1.12 -17.25 7.72
N THR A 29 2.04 -17.63 6.84
CA THR A 29 3.28 -16.89 6.60
C THR A 29 2.99 -15.51 6.04
N THR A 30 2.07 -15.43 5.07
CA THR A 30 1.64 -14.15 4.49
C THR A 30 1.00 -13.29 5.54
N PHE A 31 0.05 -13.84 6.30
CA PHE A 31 -0.58 -13.15 7.41
C PHE A 31 0.46 -12.58 8.39
N LEU A 32 1.45 -13.36 8.82
CA LEU A 32 2.51 -12.88 9.73
C LEU A 32 3.35 -11.73 9.13
N THR A 33 3.54 -11.72 7.82
CA THR A 33 4.28 -10.65 7.14
C THR A 33 3.47 -9.37 6.97
N MET A 34 2.14 -9.44 6.96
CA MET A 34 1.25 -8.30 6.72
C MET A 34 0.47 -7.83 7.94
N VAL A 35 0.36 -8.63 9.00
CA VAL A 35 -0.45 -8.33 10.19
C VAL A 35 -0.06 -7.01 10.83
N TYR A 36 1.16 -6.51 10.60
CA TYR A 36 1.57 -5.18 11.06
C TYR A 36 0.57 -4.08 10.66
N ILE A 37 -0.16 -4.23 9.54
CA ILE A 37 -1.14 -3.24 9.10
C ILE A 37 -2.25 -2.97 10.12
N VAL A 38 -2.61 -3.96 10.92
CA VAL A 38 -3.62 -3.77 11.97
C VAL A 38 -3.14 -2.77 13.01
N PHE A 39 -1.84 -2.58 13.18
CA PHE A 39 -1.26 -1.60 14.08
C PHE A 39 -0.96 -0.28 13.37
N VAL A 40 -0.35 -0.36 12.19
CA VAL A 40 0.15 0.82 11.50
C VAL A 40 -0.96 1.64 10.86
N ASN A 41 -1.99 1.01 10.28
CA ASN A 41 -3.07 1.75 9.63
C ASN A 41 -3.89 2.61 10.62
N PRO A 42 -4.34 2.09 11.78
CA PRO A 42 -4.98 2.92 12.81
C PRO A 42 -4.12 4.08 13.28
N GLN A 43 -2.80 3.90 13.40
CA GLN A 43 -1.93 5.00 13.79
C GLN A 43 -1.84 6.08 12.73
N ILE A 44 -1.75 5.73 11.45
CA ILE A 44 -1.73 6.70 10.36
C ILE A 44 -3.06 7.46 10.30
N LEU A 45 -4.18 6.74 10.25
CA LEU A 45 -5.50 7.36 10.13
C LEU A 45 -5.93 8.08 11.42
N GLY A 46 -5.39 7.68 12.58
CA GLY A 46 -5.57 8.39 13.84
C GLY A 46 -5.00 9.80 13.83
N VAL A 47 -3.90 10.05 13.10
CA VAL A 47 -3.35 11.41 12.92
C VAL A 47 -4.34 12.31 12.16
N ALA A 48 -5.17 11.74 11.28
CA ALA A 48 -6.24 12.45 10.59
C ALA A 48 -7.48 12.73 11.48
N GLY A 49 -7.46 12.31 12.76
CA GLY A 49 -8.56 12.49 13.70
C GLY A 49 -9.59 11.36 13.70
N MET A 50 -9.31 10.23 13.04
CA MET A 50 -10.21 9.08 13.02
C MET A 50 -10.09 8.23 14.30
N ASN A 51 -11.19 7.58 14.69
CA ASN A 51 -11.18 6.66 15.83
C ASN A 51 -10.32 5.42 15.53
N THR A 52 -9.20 5.27 16.23
CA THR A 52 -8.21 4.21 15.97
C THR A 52 -8.75 2.80 16.20
N GLN A 53 -9.63 2.61 17.19
CA GLN A 53 -10.24 1.29 17.46
C GLN A 53 -11.23 0.90 16.35
N ALA A 54 -12.04 1.84 15.87
CA ALA A 54 -12.94 1.61 14.74
C ALA A 54 -12.15 1.32 13.47
N VAL A 55 -11.08 2.10 13.19
CA VAL A 55 -10.18 1.87 12.05
C VAL A 55 -9.51 0.49 12.12
N PHE A 56 -9.11 0.03 13.31
CA PHE A 56 -8.54 -1.30 13.51
C PHE A 56 -9.51 -2.39 13.03
N VAL A 57 -10.77 -2.31 13.47
CA VAL A 57 -11.80 -3.30 13.12
C VAL A 57 -12.13 -3.23 11.62
N THR A 58 -12.33 -2.04 11.06
CA THR A 58 -12.63 -1.89 9.63
C THR A 58 -11.46 -2.35 8.75
N THR A 59 -10.21 -2.13 9.18
CA THR A 59 -9.00 -2.66 8.52
C THR A 59 -9.01 -4.19 8.47
N CYS A 60 -9.31 -4.86 9.58
CA CYS A 60 -9.40 -6.32 9.64
C CYS A 60 -10.52 -6.85 8.75
N LEU A 61 -11.70 -6.23 8.81
CA LEU A 61 -12.87 -6.62 8.01
C LEU A 61 -12.60 -6.49 6.52
N ILE A 62 -12.02 -5.38 6.07
CA ILE A 62 -11.79 -5.18 4.64
C ILE A 62 -10.61 -6.01 4.10
N ALA A 63 -9.56 -6.21 4.90
CA ALA A 63 -8.46 -7.10 4.54
C ALA A 63 -8.96 -8.54 4.39
N ALA A 64 -9.85 -8.98 5.30
CA ALA A 64 -10.52 -10.25 5.19
C ALA A 64 -11.41 -10.34 3.94
N PHE A 65 -12.27 -9.35 3.73
CA PHE A 65 -13.17 -9.31 2.57
C PHE A 65 -12.39 -9.38 1.25
N GLY A 66 -11.40 -8.50 1.05
CA GLY A 66 -10.60 -8.45 -0.18
C GLY A 66 -9.78 -9.72 -0.40
N SER A 67 -9.13 -10.24 0.65
CA SER A 67 -8.29 -11.45 0.55
C SER A 67 -9.13 -12.70 0.26
N ILE A 68 -10.27 -12.87 0.94
CA ILE A 68 -11.17 -13.99 0.71
C ILE A 68 -11.77 -13.90 -0.70
N LEU A 69 -12.21 -12.71 -1.12
CA LEU A 69 -12.78 -12.52 -2.45
C LEU A 69 -11.75 -12.78 -3.56
N MET A 70 -10.48 -12.39 -3.36
CA MET A 70 -9.40 -12.68 -4.30
C MET A 70 -9.13 -14.18 -4.39
N GLY A 71 -9.13 -14.85 -3.25
CA GLY A 71 -8.95 -16.30 -3.21
C GLY A 71 -10.09 -17.06 -3.90
N LEU A 72 -11.35 -16.69 -3.65
CA LEU A 72 -12.51 -17.40 -4.19
C LEU A 72 -12.79 -17.08 -5.67
N VAL A 73 -12.66 -15.82 -6.08
CA VAL A 73 -13.02 -15.38 -7.44
C VAL A 73 -11.85 -15.51 -8.41
N ALA A 74 -10.68 -14.97 -8.03
CA ALA A 74 -9.51 -14.96 -8.90
C ALA A 74 -8.64 -16.22 -8.74
N ASN A 75 -8.77 -16.96 -7.63
CA ASN A 75 -7.91 -18.11 -7.31
C ASN A 75 -6.41 -17.76 -7.37
N LEU A 76 -6.03 -16.59 -6.88
CA LEU A 76 -4.64 -16.12 -6.88
C LEU A 76 -4.07 -16.07 -5.46
N PRO A 77 -2.77 -16.37 -5.28
CA PRO A 77 -2.09 -16.31 -3.99
C PRO A 77 -1.73 -14.86 -3.62
N VAL A 78 -2.71 -13.97 -3.65
CA VAL A 78 -2.55 -12.54 -3.38
C VAL A 78 -3.53 -12.17 -2.28
N ALA A 79 -3.00 -11.74 -1.14
CA ALA A 79 -3.78 -11.14 -0.08
C ALA A 79 -3.89 -9.62 -0.30
N LEU A 80 -5.01 -9.07 0.16
CA LEU A 80 -5.37 -7.67 -0.02
C LEU A 80 -5.61 -7.01 1.33
N ALA A 81 -5.18 -5.76 1.46
CA ALA A 81 -5.41 -4.94 2.64
C ALA A 81 -5.37 -3.43 2.27
N PRO A 82 -5.71 -2.50 3.18
CA PRO A 82 -5.72 -1.06 2.89
C PRO A 82 -4.35 -0.51 2.51
N ALA A 83 -4.23 0.12 1.34
CA ALA A 83 -2.95 0.53 0.77
C ALA A 83 -2.17 1.52 1.65
N MET A 84 -0.98 1.10 2.13
CA MET A 84 -0.12 1.91 3.01
C MET A 84 0.25 3.27 2.41
N GLY A 85 0.57 3.31 1.11
CA GLY A 85 0.90 4.57 0.43
C GLY A 85 -0.28 5.55 0.38
N LEU A 86 -1.48 5.04 0.10
CA LEU A 86 -2.68 5.87 0.09
C LEU A 86 -3.09 6.32 1.49
N ASN A 87 -2.91 5.48 2.51
CA ASN A 87 -3.14 5.86 3.91
C ASN A 87 -2.27 7.05 4.31
N ALA A 88 -0.98 6.99 4.00
CA ALA A 88 -0.03 8.06 4.32
C ALA A 88 -0.37 9.35 3.55
N PHE A 89 -0.65 9.23 2.25
CA PHE A 89 -1.06 10.38 1.43
C PHE A 89 -2.32 11.06 1.98
N PHE A 90 -3.32 10.26 2.33
CA PHE A 90 -4.55 10.75 2.93
C PHE A 90 -4.31 11.47 4.25
N ALA A 91 -3.66 10.82 5.22
CA ALA A 91 -3.57 11.37 6.57
C ALA A 91 -2.63 12.58 6.64
N PHE A 92 -1.48 12.52 5.98
CA PHE A 92 -0.46 13.55 6.13
C PHE A 92 -0.59 14.68 5.12
N VAL A 93 -1.04 14.40 3.90
CA VAL A 93 -1.14 15.43 2.85
C VAL A 93 -2.55 16.00 2.80
N VAL A 94 -3.56 15.17 2.51
CA VAL A 94 -4.94 15.65 2.32
C VAL A 94 -5.51 16.22 3.62
N VAL A 95 -5.41 15.48 4.72
CA VAL A 95 -5.94 15.95 6.01
C VAL A 95 -4.96 16.87 6.71
N GLY A 96 -3.70 16.46 6.84
CA GLY A 96 -2.67 17.21 7.55
C GLY A 96 -2.28 18.53 6.87
N ALA A 97 -1.71 18.46 5.66
CA ALA A 97 -1.13 19.62 4.99
C ALA A 97 -2.18 20.53 4.32
N MET A 98 -3.21 19.95 3.68
CA MET A 98 -4.25 20.71 2.98
C MET A 98 -5.43 21.10 3.89
N GLY A 99 -5.49 20.58 5.12
CA GLY A 99 -6.53 20.92 6.10
C GLY A 99 -7.94 20.42 5.73
N ILE A 100 -8.05 19.45 4.81
CA ILE A 100 -9.35 18.89 4.40
C ILE A 100 -9.84 17.93 5.49
N SER A 101 -11.13 17.97 5.81
CA SER A 101 -11.68 17.03 6.79
C SER A 101 -11.54 15.58 6.31
N TRP A 102 -11.27 14.66 7.24
CA TRP A 102 -11.03 13.25 6.91
C TRP A 102 -12.25 12.61 6.22
N GLN A 103 -13.47 13.06 6.53
CA GLN A 103 -14.71 12.61 5.89
C GLN A 103 -14.75 12.95 4.40
N VAL A 104 -14.35 14.18 4.04
CA VAL A 104 -14.29 14.65 2.64
C VAL A 104 -13.13 13.99 1.91
N GLY A 105 -11.97 13.86 2.56
CA GLY A 105 -10.83 13.14 2.01
C GLY A 105 -11.15 11.66 1.72
N MET A 106 -11.87 10.97 2.61
CA MET A 106 -12.33 9.59 2.39
C MET A 106 -13.31 9.51 1.22
N GLY A 107 -14.18 10.51 1.07
CA GLY A 107 -15.04 10.65 -0.10
C GLY A 107 -14.23 10.75 -1.40
N ALA A 108 -13.11 11.48 -1.40
CA ALA A 108 -12.23 11.56 -2.55
C ALA A 108 -11.54 10.22 -2.87
N ILE A 109 -11.14 9.44 -1.84
CA ILE A 109 -10.65 8.08 -2.02
C ILE A 109 -11.74 7.19 -2.64
N PHE A 110 -12.98 7.30 -2.16
CA PHE A 110 -14.12 6.54 -2.68
C PHE A 110 -14.36 6.83 -4.16
N TRP A 111 -14.43 8.10 -4.56
CA TRP A 111 -14.60 8.46 -5.96
C TRP A 111 -13.40 8.03 -6.82
N GLY A 112 -12.19 8.08 -6.26
CA GLY A 112 -11.00 7.55 -6.93
C GLY A 112 -11.09 6.03 -7.16
N ALA A 113 -11.57 5.29 -6.17
CA ALA A 113 -11.81 3.85 -6.25
C ALA A 113 -12.95 3.51 -7.24
N VAL A 114 -14.02 4.29 -7.26
CA VAL A 114 -15.11 4.17 -8.25
C VAL A 114 -14.59 4.45 -9.65
N GLY A 115 -13.75 5.49 -9.82
CA GLY A 115 -13.07 5.77 -11.08
C GLY A 115 -12.22 4.58 -11.54
N LEU A 116 -11.46 3.97 -10.64
CA LEU A 116 -10.68 2.77 -10.94
C LEU A 116 -11.56 1.56 -11.31
N LEU A 117 -12.69 1.38 -10.62
CA LEU A 117 -13.68 0.35 -10.94
C LEU A 117 -14.26 0.57 -12.35
N LEU A 118 -14.61 1.80 -12.70
CA LEU A 118 -15.08 2.15 -14.04
C LEU A 118 -14.01 1.86 -15.09
N LEU A 119 -12.75 2.25 -14.86
CA LEU A 119 -11.62 1.91 -15.75
C LEU A 119 -11.45 0.40 -15.93
N THR A 120 -11.74 -0.38 -14.89
CA THR A 120 -11.72 -1.86 -14.94
C THR A 120 -12.88 -2.40 -15.78
N ILE A 121 -14.10 -1.89 -15.57
CA ILE A 121 -15.30 -2.25 -16.34
C ILE A 121 -15.11 -1.95 -17.83
N PHE A 122 -14.62 -0.75 -18.15
CA PHE A 122 -14.36 -0.32 -19.53
C PHE A 122 -13.10 -0.96 -20.14
N ARG A 123 -12.41 -1.85 -19.42
CA ARG A 123 -11.17 -2.54 -19.84
C ARG A 123 -9.99 -1.61 -20.17
N VAL A 124 -10.10 -0.33 -19.80
CA VAL A 124 -9.04 0.68 -19.98
C VAL A 124 -7.87 0.41 -19.04
N ARG A 125 -8.14 -0.12 -17.84
CA ARG A 125 -7.11 -0.47 -16.84
C ARG A 125 -6.01 -1.37 -17.40
N TYR A 126 -6.39 -2.39 -18.17
CA TYR A 126 -5.42 -3.28 -18.82
C TYR A 126 -4.55 -2.55 -19.84
N TRP A 127 -5.19 -1.73 -20.68
CA TRP A 127 -4.49 -0.96 -21.71
C TRP A 127 -3.49 0.02 -21.10
N MET A 128 -3.85 0.70 -20.00
CA MET A 128 -2.94 1.60 -19.30
C MET A 128 -1.72 0.85 -18.75
N ILE A 129 -1.92 -0.27 -18.06
CA ILE A 129 -0.81 -1.04 -17.47
C ILE A 129 0.15 -1.56 -18.55
N ALA A 130 -0.38 -2.03 -19.68
CA ALA A 130 0.44 -2.56 -20.77
C ALA A 130 1.26 -1.47 -21.48
N ASN A 131 0.82 -0.20 -21.44
CA ASN A 131 1.44 0.89 -22.19
C ASN A 131 2.31 1.82 -21.32
N ILE A 132 2.36 1.61 -20.00
CA ILE A 132 3.14 2.46 -19.10
C ILE A 132 4.54 1.86 -18.90
N PRO A 133 5.59 2.62 -19.24
CA PRO A 133 6.99 2.22 -19.11
C PRO A 133 7.34 1.68 -17.73
N LEU A 134 8.26 0.72 -17.71
CA LEU A 134 8.75 0.12 -16.47
C LEU A 134 9.39 1.17 -15.55
N SER A 135 10.15 2.12 -16.11
CA SER A 135 10.80 3.22 -15.38
C SER A 135 9.81 4.04 -14.55
N LEU A 136 8.71 4.48 -15.15
CA LEU A 136 7.65 5.20 -14.45
C LEU A 136 6.99 4.34 -13.37
N ARG A 137 6.60 3.11 -13.70
CA ARG A 137 5.94 2.20 -12.75
C ARG A 137 6.80 1.96 -11.51
N VAL A 138 8.08 1.67 -11.73
CA VAL A 138 9.07 1.44 -10.67
C VAL A 138 9.36 2.72 -9.89
N GLY A 139 9.51 3.86 -10.58
CA GLY A 139 9.71 5.17 -9.95
C GLY A 139 8.55 5.56 -9.03
N ILE A 140 7.30 5.27 -9.41
CA ILE A 140 6.11 5.51 -8.58
C ILE A 140 6.16 4.65 -7.32
N THR A 141 6.38 3.33 -7.46
CA THR A 141 6.50 2.42 -6.30
C THR A 141 7.62 2.88 -5.36
N ALA A 142 8.79 3.21 -5.90
CA ALA A 142 9.93 3.65 -5.11
C ALA A 142 9.69 5.00 -4.42
N GLY A 143 9.07 5.97 -5.11
CA GLY A 143 8.75 7.28 -4.56
C GLY A 143 7.75 7.21 -3.41
N ILE A 144 6.71 6.39 -3.55
CA ILE A 144 5.76 6.09 -2.47
C ILE A 144 6.52 5.48 -1.28
N GLY A 145 7.41 4.51 -1.54
CA GLY A 145 8.25 3.91 -0.51
C GLY A 145 9.11 4.92 0.24
N LEU A 146 9.81 5.80 -0.48
CA LEU A 146 10.64 6.86 0.10
C LEU A 146 9.80 7.86 0.91
N PHE A 147 8.61 8.21 0.43
CA PHE A 147 7.68 9.08 1.16
C PHE A 147 7.22 8.42 2.48
N ILE A 148 6.83 7.14 2.45
CA ILE A 148 6.47 6.37 3.65
C ILE A 148 7.66 6.28 4.62
N ALA A 149 8.88 6.05 4.11
CA ALA A 149 10.08 5.98 4.93
C ALA A 149 10.36 7.31 5.65
N MET A 150 10.25 8.43 4.92
CA MET A 150 10.38 9.77 5.48
C MET A 150 9.34 10.03 6.59
N MET A 151 8.10 9.58 6.40
CA MET A 151 7.07 9.65 7.44
C MET A 151 7.39 8.78 8.65
N GLY A 152 7.96 7.58 8.43
CA GLY A 152 8.48 6.73 9.51
C GLY A 152 9.58 7.43 10.31
N LEU A 153 10.56 8.03 9.62
CA LEU A 153 11.63 8.80 10.25
C LEU A 153 11.09 10.01 11.03
N LYS A 154 10.07 10.69 10.50
CA LYS A 154 9.38 11.78 11.19
C LYS A 154 8.66 11.29 12.45
N ASN A 155 7.94 10.18 12.37
CA ASN A 155 7.22 9.60 13.51
C ASN A 155 8.15 9.08 14.62
N ALA A 156 9.34 8.61 14.27
CA ALA A 156 10.38 8.27 15.25
C ALA A 156 11.02 9.50 15.90
N GLY A 157 10.84 10.70 15.32
CA GLY A 157 11.54 11.92 15.73
C GLY A 157 12.98 12.01 15.19
N ILE A 158 13.38 11.13 14.27
CA ILE A 158 14.72 11.14 13.67
C ILE A 158 14.85 12.32 12.71
N VAL A 159 13.80 12.59 11.93
CA VAL A 159 13.72 13.72 11.00
C VAL A 159 12.71 14.73 11.52
N VAL A 160 13.14 15.97 11.69
CA VAL A 160 12.30 17.09 12.16
C VAL A 160 12.32 18.24 11.14
N PRO A 161 11.23 19.03 11.03
CA PRO A 161 11.21 20.16 10.11
C PRO A 161 12.22 21.23 10.55
N ASN A 162 12.92 21.82 9.57
CA ASN A 162 13.85 22.93 9.79
C ASN A 162 13.60 24.03 8.76
N LYS A 163 13.56 25.29 9.19
CA LYS A 163 13.26 26.43 8.30
C LYS A 163 14.38 26.73 7.31
N ASP A 164 15.63 26.44 7.67
CA ASP A 164 16.82 26.75 6.87
C ASP A 164 17.20 25.62 5.91
N THR A 165 16.94 24.37 6.29
CA THR A 165 17.37 23.17 5.52
C THR A 165 16.22 22.27 5.07
N LEU A 166 14.96 22.68 5.25
CA LEU A 166 13.72 21.88 5.12
C LEU A 166 13.60 20.76 6.17
N VAL A 167 14.68 19.99 6.39
CA VAL A 167 14.77 18.89 7.35
C VAL A 167 16.04 19.01 8.20
N ALA A 168 15.95 18.60 9.45
CA ALA A 168 17.08 18.44 10.36
C ALA A 168 16.98 17.11 11.12
N VAL A 169 18.10 16.71 11.72
CA VAL A 169 18.14 15.56 12.62
C VAL A 169 17.52 15.98 13.96
N GLY A 170 16.60 15.17 14.48
CA GLY A 170 15.99 15.40 15.79
C GLY A 170 16.92 15.01 16.95
N ASP A 171 16.38 15.00 18.16
CA ASP A 171 17.14 14.58 19.35
C ASP A 171 17.33 13.06 19.37
N LEU A 172 18.52 12.62 18.95
CA LEU A 172 18.91 11.21 18.90
C LEU A 172 18.96 10.53 20.28
N THR A 173 19.01 11.31 21.37
CA THR A 173 19.02 10.76 22.74
C THR A 173 17.61 10.53 23.30
N SER A 174 16.58 11.02 22.60
CA SER A 174 15.21 10.84 23.03
C SER A 174 14.76 9.38 22.95
N HIS A 175 13.93 8.96 23.91
CA HIS A 175 13.41 7.59 23.98
C HIS A 175 12.67 7.17 22.69
N SER A 176 11.89 8.07 22.10
CA SER A 176 11.17 7.83 20.83
C SER A 176 12.11 7.51 19.67
N VAL A 177 13.22 8.25 19.54
CA VAL A 177 14.21 8.01 18.47
C VAL A 177 14.93 6.69 18.69
N LEU A 178 15.38 6.43 19.92
CA LEU A 178 16.08 5.20 20.27
C LEU A 178 15.20 3.95 20.03
N LEU A 179 13.94 3.99 20.46
CA LEU A 179 13.00 2.88 20.28
C LEU A 179 12.58 2.71 18.80
N GLY A 180 12.40 3.82 18.07
CA GLY A 180 12.12 3.78 16.63
C GLY A 180 13.27 3.19 15.82
N ALA A 181 14.51 3.61 16.11
CA ALA A 181 15.72 3.09 15.50
C ALA A 181 15.94 1.61 15.87
N LEU A 182 15.79 1.26 17.15
CA LEU A 182 15.84 -0.13 17.61
C LEU A 182 14.83 -1.00 16.86
N GLY A 183 13.59 -0.52 16.72
CA GLY A 183 12.56 -1.21 15.95
C GLY A 183 12.99 -1.48 14.51
N PHE A 184 13.45 -0.45 13.80
CA PHE A 184 13.97 -0.61 12.43
C PHE A 184 15.08 -1.66 12.34
N PHE A 185 16.08 -1.60 13.24
CA PHE A 185 17.20 -2.56 13.22
C PHE A 185 16.77 -3.98 13.57
N ILE A 186 15.82 -4.16 14.51
CA ILE A 186 15.24 -5.49 14.79
C ILE A 186 14.61 -6.05 13.51
N ILE A 187 13.82 -5.23 12.79
CA ILE A 187 13.19 -5.66 11.54
C ILE A 187 14.26 -6.02 10.50
N ALA A 188 15.25 -5.17 10.29
CA ALA A 188 16.30 -5.39 9.30
C ALA A 188 17.12 -6.66 9.59
N VAL A 189 17.49 -6.89 10.85
CA VAL A 189 18.25 -8.08 11.28
C VAL A 189 17.40 -9.35 11.15
N LEU A 190 16.16 -9.34 11.61
CA LEU A 190 15.27 -10.51 11.50
C LEU A 190 14.91 -10.82 10.04
N ALA A 191 14.63 -9.79 9.24
CA ALA A 191 14.30 -9.96 7.84
C ALA A 191 15.50 -10.44 7.00
N SER A 192 16.72 -9.96 7.29
CA SER A 192 17.94 -10.49 6.64
C SER A 192 18.21 -11.96 7.00
N ARG A 193 17.67 -12.45 8.12
CA ARG A 193 17.65 -13.86 8.51
C ARG A 193 16.43 -14.63 7.97
N ASN A 194 15.65 -14.04 7.06
CA ASN A 194 14.43 -14.62 6.48
C ASN A 194 13.33 -14.95 7.52
N VAL A 195 13.26 -14.19 8.62
CA VAL A 195 12.18 -14.30 9.60
C VAL A 195 10.97 -13.50 9.12
N HIS A 196 9.93 -14.21 8.68
CA HIS A 196 8.71 -13.63 8.12
C HIS A 196 7.96 -12.69 9.09
N ALA A 197 8.00 -12.96 10.40
CA ALA A 197 7.34 -12.14 11.42
C ALA A 197 8.17 -10.95 11.91
N ALA A 198 9.24 -10.54 11.20
CA ALA A 198 10.19 -9.52 11.64
C ALA A 198 9.51 -8.21 12.10
N VAL A 199 8.56 -7.71 11.31
CA VAL A 199 7.82 -6.47 11.62
C VAL A 199 6.97 -6.62 12.89
N LEU A 200 6.23 -7.72 13.01
CA LEU A 200 5.42 -8.01 14.20
C LEU A 200 6.28 -8.13 15.46
N VAL A 201 7.39 -8.88 15.39
CA VAL A 201 8.31 -9.05 16.53
C VAL A 201 8.88 -7.71 16.98
N SER A 202 9.28 -6.86 16.04
CA SER A 202 9.74 -5.50 16.36
C SER A 202 8.69 -4.68 17.10
N ILE A 203 7.44 -4.67 16.61
CA ILE A 203 6.34 -3.95 17.26
C ILE A 203 6.13 -4.45 18.69
N VAL A 204 6.12 -5.78 18.90
CA VAL A 204 5.95 -6.38 20.23
C VAL A 204 7.11 -6.02 21.16
N VAL A 205 8.36 -6.13 20.69
CA VAL A 205 9.55 -5.83 21.50
C VAL A 205 9.60 -4.34 21.89
N THR A 206 9.42 -3.45 20.92
CA THR A 206 9.47 -1.99 21.17
C THR A 206 8.31 -1.52 22.05
N THR A 207 7.10 -2.05 21.84
CA THR A 207 5.95 -1.77 22.71
C THR A 207 6.16 -2.34 24.12
N GLY A 208 6.76 -3.53 24.25
CA GLY A 208 7.10 -4.14 25.52
C GLY A 208 8.12 -3.33 26.33
N ILE A 209 9.13 -2.77 25.66
CA ILE A 209 10.07 -1.83 26.31
C ILE A 209 9.33 -0.55 26.73
N GLY A 210 8.44 -0.02 25.88
CA GLY A 210 7.58 1.12 26.23
C GLY A 210 6.68 0.85 27.46
N LEU A 211 6.17 -0.38 27.60
CA LEU A 211 5.44 -0.80 28.81
C LEU A 211 6.35 -0.81 30.05
N ALA A 212 7.58 -1.31 29.92
CA ALA A 212 8.52 -1.40 31.04
C ALA A 212 8.99 -0.02 31.54
N ILE A 213 9.10 0.97 30.62
CA ILE A 213 9.48 2.35 30.94
C ILE A 213 8.28 3.16 31.47
N GLY A 214 7.05 2.66 31.29
CA GLY A 214 5.81 3.31 31.71
C GLY A 214 5.19 4.26 30.67
N ASP A 215 5.75 4.31 29.46
CA ASP A 215 5.26 5.11 28.33
C ASP A 215 3.97 4.55 27.72
N VAL A 216 3.79 3.22 27.80
CA VAL A 216 2.61 2.52 27.29
C VAL A 216 1.75 2.07 28.46
N LYS A 217 0.43 2.25 28.35
CA LYS A 217 -0.53 1.71 29.32
C LYS A 217 -1.10 0.39 28.83
N TYR A 218 -1.10 -0.62 29.69
CA TYR A 218 -1.69 -1.92 29.38
C TYR A 218 -3.22 -1.80 29.25
N GLY A 219 -3.74 -2.14 28.07
CA GLY A 219 -5.17 -2.04 27.73
C GLY A 219 -5.91 -3.37 27.70
N GLY A 220 -5.23 -4.50 27.97
CA GLY A 220 -5.76 -5.86 27.81
C GLY A 220 -5.25 -6.56 26.55
N VAL A 221 -5.64 -7.83 26.37
CA VAL A 221 -5.25 -8.65 25.19
C VAL A 221 -6.44 -8.96 24.31
N PHE A 222 -7.59 -9.25 24.92
CA PHE A 222 -8.79 -9.69 24.23
C PHE A 222 -9.95 -8.78 24.57
N SER A 223 -10.71 -8.36 23.57
CA SER A 223 -11.98 -7.66 23.76
C SER A 223 -12.94 -7.96 22.62
N MET A 224 -14.22 -7.67 22.86
CA MET A 224 -15.18 -7.62 21.77
C MET A 224 -14.79 -6.47 20.82
N PRO A 225 -14.79 -6.69 19.50
CA PRO A 225 -14.45 -5.66 18.52
C PRO A 225 -15.26 -4.39 18.75
N ALA A 226 -14.59 -3.24 18.73
CA ALA A 226 -15.24 -1.95 18.90
C ALA A 226 -16.28 -1.68 17.80
N GLY A 227 -17.31 -0.89 18.13
CA GLY A 227 -18.30 -0.46 17.15
C GLY A 227 -17.66 0.35 16.03
N VAL A 228 -17.98 0.00 14.79
CA VAL A 228 -17.42 0.66 13.59
C VAL A 228 -18.16 1.94 13.19
N GLY A 229 -19.25 2.28 13.88
CA GLY A 229 -20.12 3.41 13.52
C GLY A 229 -19.48 4.80 13.60
N ALA A 230 -18.33 4.94 14.28
CA ALA A 230 -17.56 6.19 14.31
C ALA A 230 -16.80 6.47 12.99
N VAL A 231 -16.78 5.50 12.07
CA VAL A 231 -16.01 5.55 10.83
C VAL A 231 -16.88 5.12 9.63
N VAL A 232 -17.64 4.04 9.79
CA VAL A 232 -18.57 3.54 8.77
C VAL A 232 -19.78 4.46 8.69
N GLY A 233 -20.04 5.00 7.49
CA GLY A 233 -21.17 5.89 7.23
C GLY A 233 -20.88 7.39 7.38
N GLU A 234 -19.71 7.75 7.91
CA GLU A 234 -19.25 9.13 8.05
C GLU A 234 -18.58 9.69 6.78
N VAL A 235 -18.44 8.86 5.74
CA VAL A 235 -17.81 9.26 4.47
C VAL A 235 -18.68 10.30 3.76
N ASN A 236 -18.11 11.47 3.51
CA ASN A 236 -18.83 12.55 2.84
C ASN A 236 -18.68 12.45 1.31
N LEU A 237 -19.65 11.79 0.67
CA LEU A 237 -19.67 11.58 -0.77
C LEU A 237 -20.09 12.82 -1.57
N LYS A 238 -20.89 13.71 -0.98
CA LYS A 238 -21.45 14.87 -1.68
C LYS A 238 -20.40 15.98 -1.80
N ASP A 239 -19.78 16.34 -0.69
CA ASP A 239 -18.83 17.46 -0.65
C ASP A 239 -17.48 17.08 -1.26
N SER A 240 -17.19 15.79 -1.39
CA SER A 240 -16.00 15.30 -2.10
C SER A 240 -16.11 15.40 -3.63
N LEU A 241 -17.31 15.52 -4.21
CA LEU A 241 -17.52 15.76 -5.65
C LEU A 241 -17.51 17.26 -5.99
N ASN A 242 -16.45 17.95 -5.61
CA ASN A 242 -16.22 19.34 -6.01
C ASN A 242 -15.03 19.41 -6.99
N VAL A 243 -15.03 20.43 -7.86
CA VAL A 243 -13.96 20.72 -8.83
C VAL A 243 -12.60 20.83 -8.13
N GLY A 244 -12.53 21.43 -6.94
CA GLY A 244 -11.30 21.52 -6.15
C GLY A 244 -10.75 20.16 -5.66
N MET A 245 -11.62 19.15 -5.54
CA MET A 245 -11.23 17.78 -5.14
C MET A 245 -10.87 16.90 -6.34
N ALA A 246 -11.16 17.33 -7.57
CA ALA A 246 -10.94 16.52 -8.77
C ALA A 246 -9.46 16.11 -8.92
N GLY A 247 -8.53 17.01 -8.61
CA GLY A 247 -7.09 16.71 -8.61
C GLY A 247 -6.72 15.63 -7.58
N ILE A 248 -7.29 15.69 -6.38
CA ILE A 248 -7.05 14.72 -5.31
C ILE A 248 -7.65 13.35 -5.66
N ILE A 249 -8.89 13.33 -6.15
CA ILE A 249 -9.57 12.11 -6.64
C ILE A 249 -8.74 11.44 -7.72
N PHE A 250 -8.30 12.22 -8.72
CA PHE A 250 -7.47 11.73 -9.81
C PHE A 250 -6.14 11.18 -9.31
N SER A 251 -5.54 11.84 -8.31
CA SER A 251 -4.29 11.39 -7.68
C SER A 251 -4.48 10.05 -6.97
N PHE A 252 -5.50 9.91 -6.13
CA PHE A 252 -5.80 8.62 -5.48
C PHE A 252 -6.06 7.52 -6.51
N MET A 253 -6.82 7.82 -7.57
CA MET A 253 -7.09 6.86 -8.65
C MET A 253 -5.80 6.40 -9.33
N LEU A 254 -4.90 7.31 -9.67
CA LEU A 254 -3.61 6.97 -10.30
C LEU A 254 -2.69 6.20 -9.38
N VAL A 255 -2.51 6.66 -8.14
CA VAL A 255 -1.66 5.97 -7.15
C VAL A 255 -2.18 4.54 -6.95
N ASN A 256 -3.49 4.37 -6.76
CA ASN A 256 -4.10 3.06 -6.59
C ASN A 256 -3.95 2.18 -7.85
N LEU A 257 -4.17 2.77 -9.03
CA LEU A 257 -3.97 2.09 -10.31
C LEU A 257 -2.57 1.47 -10.40
N PHE A 258 -1.54 2.24 -10.05
CA PHE A 258 -0.15 1.79 -10.17
C PHE A 258 0.27 0.82 -9.07
N ASP A 259 -0.09 1.12 -7.82
CA ASP A 259 0.30 0.31 -6.67
C ASP A 259 -0.31 -1.09 -6.75
N SER A 260 -1.62 -1.16 -6.97
CA SER A 260 -2.32 -2.44 -7.11
C SER A 260 -1.82 -3.24 -8.31
N SER A 261 -1.71 -2.61 -9.48
CA SER A 261 -1.29 -3.32 -10.70
C SER A 261 0.16 -3.78 -10.63
N GLY A 262 1.05 -2.94 -10.09
CA GLY A 262 2.45 -3.27 -9.89
C GLY A 262 2.63 -4.43 -8.92
N THR A 263 1.89 -4.42 -7.81
CA THR A 263 1.98 -5.47 -6.78
C THR A 263 1.35 -6.77 -7.24
N LEU A 264 0.19 -6.74 -7.92
CA LEU A 264 -0.41 -7.93 -8.53
C LEU A 264 0.57 -8.61 -9.48
N ILE A 265 1.19 -7.85 -10.39
CA ILE A 265 2.19 -8.39 -11.31
C ILE A 265 3.40 -8.93 -10.54
N GLY A 266 3.92 -8.18 -9.55
CA GLY A 266 5.10 -8.59 -8.78
C GLY A 266 4.91 -9.89 -7.99
N VAL A 267 3.75 -10.06 -7.33
CA VAL A 267 3.45 -11.29 -6.58
C VAL A 267 3.19 -12.47 -7.51
N THR A 268 2.44 -12.26 -8.59
CA THR A 268 2.15 -13.32 -9.56
C THR A 268 3.38 -13.76 -10.35
N ASP A 269 4.30 -12.83 -10.63
CA ASP A 269 5.59 -13.12 -11.25
C ASP A 269 6.45 -14.00 -10.35
N LYS A 270 6.57 -13.64 -9.06
CA LYS A 270 7.28 -14.48 -8.07
C LYS A 270 6.61 -15.84 -7.86
N ALA A 271 5.31 -15.96 -8.15
CA ALA A 271 4.59 -17.23 -8.12
C ALA A 271 4.80 -18.09 -9.38
N GLY A 272 5.50 -17.56 -10.40
CA GLY A 272 5.67 -18.21 -11.70
C GLY A 272 4.36 -18.28 -12.50
N LEU A 273 3.43 -17.34 -12.25
CA LEU A 273 2.12 -17.27 -12.91
C LEU A 273 2.07 -16.22 -14.02
N THR A 274 3.11 -15.41 -14.19
CA THR A 274 3.14 -14.29 -15.13
C THR A 274 3.89 -14.67 -16.41
N ASN A 275 3.35 -14.27 -17.55
CA ASN A 275 3.99 -14.45 -18.86
C ASN A 275 4.93 -13.27 -19.18
N GLU A 276 5.78 -13.38 -20.21
CA GLU A 276 6.71 -12.34 -20.67
C GLU A 276 6.06 -10.96 -20.93
N LYS A 277 4.75 -10.93 -21.21
CA LYS A 277 3.97 -9.71 -21.44
C LYS A 277 3.38 -9.08 -20.16
N GLY A 278 3.71 -9.62 -18.98
CA GLY A 278 3.18 -9.14 -17.70
C GLY A 278 1.72 -9.53 -17.43
N THR A 279 1.19 -10.53 -18.15
CA THR A 279 -0.18 -11.03 -17.99
C THR A 279 -0.20 -12.31 -17.18
N PHE A 280 -1.22 -12.50 -16.34
CA PHE A 280 -1.37 -13.68 -15.48
C PHE A 280 -2.79 -14.28 -15.55
N PRO A 281 -2.98 -15.56 -15.17
CA PRO A 281 -4.29 -16.21 -15.13
C PRO A 281 -5.32 -15.41 -14.34
N ARG A 282 -6.54 -15.33 -14.88
CA ARG A 282 -7.68 -14.65 -14.22
C ARG A 282 -7.42 -13.18 -13.83
N MET A 283 -6.53 -12.50 -14.57
CA MET A 283 -6.21 -11.09 -14.34
C MET A 283 -7.46 -10.20 -14.29
N LYS A 284 -8.45 -10.41 -15.19
CA LYS A 284 -9.69 -9.62 -15.17
C LYS A 284 -10.42 -9.74 -13.83
N GLN A 285 -10.58 -10.96 -13.33
CA GLN A 285 -11.20 -11.23 -12.04
C GLN A 285 -10.42 -10.56 -10.92
N ALA A 286 -9.08 -10.66 -10.92
CA ALA A 286 -8.23 -10.03 -9.92
C ALA A 286 -8.42 -8.51 -9.90
N LEU A 287 -8.44 -7.85 -11.06
CA LEU A 287 -8.66 -6.41 -11.16
C LEU A 287 -10.08 -6.00 -10.68
N TYR A 288 -11.10 -6.82 -10.94
CA TYR A 288 -12.45 -6.58 -10.42
C TYR A 288 -12.49 -6.70 -8.89
N VAL A 289 -11.91 -7.76 -8.33
CA VAL A 289 -11.84 -7.95 -6.88
C VAL A 289 -11.12 -6.78 -6.22
N ASP A 290 -9.99 -6.37 -6.77
CA ASP A 290 -9.21 -5.24 -6.30
C ASP A 290 -10.02 -3.94 -6.30
N SER A 291 -10.68 -3.60 -7.41
CA SER A 291 -11.49 -2.39 -7.50
C SER A 291 -12.74 -2.43 -6.61
N ILE A 292 -13.42 -3.57 -6.51
CA ILE A 292 -14.60 -3.73 -5.64
C ILE A 292 -14.17 -3.61 -4.17
N SER A 293 -13.07 -4.24 -3.78
CA SER A 293 -12.52 -4.15 -2.43
C SER A 293 -12.06 -2.73 -2.11
N SER A 294 -11.48 -2.02 -3.09
CA SER A 294 -11.13 -0.61 -3.01
C SER A 294 -12.35 0.28 -2.70
N VAL A 295 -13.43 0.12 -3.48
CA VAL A 295 -14.69 0.87 -3.28
C VAL A 295 -15.31 0.52 -1.92
N ALA A 296 -15.37 -0.76 -1.57
CA ALA A 296 -15.90 -1.18 -0.28
C ALA A 296 -15.08 -0.63 0.89
N GLY A 297 -13.75 -0.68 0.82
CA GLY A 297 -12.85 -0.17 1.85
C GLY A 297 -13.02 1.33 2.07
N SER A 298 -12.90 2.10 0.99
CA SER A 298 -13.12 3.55 1.01
C SER A 298 -14.49 3.96 1.57
N TYR A 299 -15.54 3.18 1.30
CA TYR A 299 -16.88 3.44 1.82
C TYR A 299 -17.03 3.15 3.31
N ILE A 300 -16.43 2.07 3.80
CA ILE A 300 -16.48 1.71 5.22
C ILE A 300 -15.43 2.46 6.07
N GLY A 301 -14.82 3.50 5.50
CA GLY A 301 -13.87 4.38 6.17
C GLY A 301 -12.52 3.73 6.46
N THR A 302 -12.07 2.82 5.60
CA THR A 302 -10.64 2.55 5.41
C THR A 302 -10.18 3.22 4.13
N SER A 303 -8.87 3.35 3.87
CA SER A 303 -8.46 3.74 2.52
C SER A 303 -8.77 2.64 1.48
N SER A 304 -8.41 2.92 0.23
CA SER A 304 -8.51 1.96 -0.86
C SER A 304 -7.69 0.70 -0.57
N VAL A 305 -8.30 -0.46 -0.79
CA VAL A 305 -7.67 -1.77 -0.67
C VAL A 305 -6.83 -2.08 -1.90
N THR A 306 -5.61 -2.58 -1.69
CA THR A 306 -4.68 -2.97 -2.75
C THR A 306 -4.14 -4.37 -2.51
N ALA A 307 -3.49 -4.93 -3.53
CA ALA A 307 -2.70 -6.15 -3.39
C ALA A 307 -1.44 -5.91 -2.56
N TYR A 308 -1.08 -6.87 -1.71
CA TYR A 308 0.06 -6.75 -0.79
C TYR A 308 1.27 -7.54 -1.28
N ILE A 309 2.44 -6.87 -1.32
CA ILE A 309 3.71 -7.48 -1.77
C ILE A 309 4.20 -8.53 -0.78
N GLU A 310 3.76 -8.46 0.47
CA GLU A 310 3.94 -9.42 1.54
C GLU A 310 3.46 -10.82 1.16
N SER A 311 2.45 -10.92 0.28
CA SER A 311 1.99 -12.18 -0.32
C SER A 311 3.13 -12.97 -0.98
N SER A 312 4.17 -12.26 -1.43
CA SER A 312 5.38 -12.84 -2.01
C SER A 312 6.15 -13.75 -1.05
N SER A 313 5.92 -13.64 0.27
CA SER A 313 6.49 -14.51 1.30
C SER A 313 5.80 -15.88 1.36
N GLY A 314 4.47 -15.92 1.38
CA GLY A 314 3.70 -17.16 1.26
C GLY A 314 3.95 -17.85 -0.07
N VAL A 315 4.08 -17.06 -1.14
CA VAL A 315 4.47 -17.56 -2.46
C VAL A 315 5.86 -18.19 -2.45
N SER A 316 6.84 -17.64 -1.72
CA SER A 316 8.19 -18.22 -1.66
C SER A 316 8.27 -19.57 -0.95
N ILE A 317 7.31 -19.90 -0.08
CA ILE A 317 7.24 -21.21 0.58
C ILE A 317 6.28 -22.20 -0.11
N GLY A 318 5.83 -21.88 -1.32
CA GLY A 318 5.06 -22.78 -2.19
C GLY A 318 3.58 -22.45 -2.33
N GLY A 319 3.10 -21.33 -1.79
CA GLY A 319 1.73 -20.85 -2.04
C GLY A 319 1.51 -20.50 -3.52
N ARG A 320 0.46 -21.03 -4.13
CA ARG A 320 0.18 -20.89 -5.57
C ARG A 320 -1.29 -20.61 -5.89
N THR A 321 -2.20 -20.76 -4.94
CA THR A 321 -3.65 -20.65 -5.19
C THR A 321 -4.34 -19.65 -4.28
N GLY A 322 -5.63 -19.43 -4.54
CA GLY A 322 -6.48 -18.60 -3.71
C GLY A 322 -6.70 -19.11 -2.29
N LEU A 323 -6.40 -20.38 -1.99
CA LEU A 323 -6.56 -20.93 -0.64
C LEU A 323 -5.66 -20.20 0.36
N MET A 324 -4.43 -19.86 -0.03
CA MET A 324 -3.52 -19.04 0.77
C MET A 324 -4.11 -17.65 1.08
N ALA A 325 -4.76 -17.00 0.11
CA ALA A 325 -5.42 -15.70 0.31
C ALA A 325 -6.65 -15.82 1.24
N VAL A 326 -7.45 -16.88 1.10
CA VAL A 326 -8.59 -17.16 2.00
C VAL A 326 -8.12 -17.39 3.43
N VAL A 327 -7.09 -18.21 3.65
CA VAL A 327 -6.52 -18.46 4.98
C VAL A 327 -6.05 -17.16 5.62
N THR A 328 -5.35 -16.33 4.85
CA THR A 328 -4.90 -15.00 5.31
C THR A 328 -6.08 -14.11 5.72
N GLY A 329 -7.14 -14.07 4.92
CA GLY A 329 -8.33 -13.28 5.22
C GLY A 329 -9.09 -13.78 6.45
N VAL A 330 -9.19 -15.10 6.65
CA VAL A 330 -9.77 -15.68 7.88
C VAL A 330 -8.95 -15.30 9.11
N LEU A 331 -7.61 -15.31 9.01
CA LEU A 331 -6.75 -14.88 10.12
C LEU A 331 -6.96 -13.41 10.49
N PHE A 332 -7.18 -12.51 9.51
CA PHE A 332 -7.56 -11.13 9.82
C PHE A 332 -8.89 -11.01 10.56
N LEU A 333 -9.88 -11.85 10.25
CA LEU A 333 -11.12 -11.91 11.04
C LEU A 333 -10.86 -12.38 12.46
N LEU A 334 -9.89 -13.26 12.71
CA LEU A 334 -9.56 -13.70 14.07
C LEU A 334 -8.81 -12.62 14.86
N VAL A 335 -7.99 -11.81 14.19
CA VAL A 335 -7.25 -10.70 14.84
C VAL A 335 -8.17 -9.62 15.38
N MET A 336 -9.39 -9.45 14.87
CA MET A 336 -10.29 -8.40 15.33
C MET A 336 -10.58 -8.46 16.85
N PHE A 337 -10.50 -9.65 17.44
CA PHE A 337 -10.68 -9.87 18.88
C PHE A 337 -9.46 -9.47 19.73
N LEU A 338 -8.33 -9.18 19.08
CA LEU A 338 -7.11 -8.67 19.70
C LEU A 338 -7.02 -7.14 19.65
N SER A 339 -8.15 -6.45 19.45
CA SER A 339 -8.21 -4.99 19.33
C SER A 339 -7.55 -4.19 20.46
N PRO A 340 -7.53 -4.63 21.74
CA PRO A 340 -6.86 -3.88 22.80
C PRO A 340 -5.35 -3.76 22.58
N LEU A 341 -4.74 -4.77 21.96
CA LEU A 341 -3.31 -4.75 21.65
C LEU A 341 -2.97 -3.62 20.69
N ALA A 342 -3.86 -3.28 19.75
CA ALA A 342 -3.59 -2.22 18.78
C ALA A 342 -3.60 -0.83 19.40
N GLY A 343 -4.45 -0.59 20.39
CA GLY A 343 -4.46 0.65 21.15
C GLY A 343 -3.22 0.85 22.03
N MET A 344 -2.47 -0.21 22.31
CA MET A 344 -1.24 -0.15 23.12
C MET A 344 0.00 0.19 22.30
N VAL A 345 -0.02 0.03 20.98
CA VAL A 345 1.18 0.27 20.16
C VAL A 345 1.43 1.77 20.05
N PRO A 346 2.60 2.28 20.48
CA PRO A 346 2.97 3.68 20.34
C PRO A 346 3.46 4.00 18.92
N ALA A 347 3.43 5.28 18.53
CA ALA A 347 3.79 5.70 17.17
C ALA A 347 5.25 5.34 16.78
N TYR A 348 6.19 5.42 17.73
CA TYR A 348 7.59 5.04 17.49
C TYR A 348 7.77 3.54 17.22
N ALA A 349 6.88 2.66 17.71
CA ALA A 349 6.96 1.22 17.47
C ALA A 349 6.59 0.85 16.02
N ALA A 350 5.71 1.63 15.39
CA ALA A 350 5.37 1.48 13.98
C ALA A 350 6.34 2.19 13.04
N ALA A 351 7.10 3.18 13.53
CA ALA A 351 8.04 3.94 12.71
C ALA A 351 9.06 3.03 12.01
N GLY A 352 9.61 2.05 12.71
CA GLY A 352 10.53 1.07 12.13
C GLY A 352 9.90 0.26 10.99
N ALA A 353 8.62 -0.10 11.11
CA ALA A 353 7.89 -0.81 10.06
C ALA A 353 7.74 0.05 8.80
N LEU A 354 7.39 1.33 8.95
CA LEU A 354 7.27 2.28 7.83
C LEU A 354 8.59 2.47 7.10
N ILE A 355 9.70 2.62 7.85
CA ILE A 355 11.04 2.74 7.27
C ILE A 355 11.40 1.47 6.49
N TYR A 356 11.12 0.29 7.04
CA TYR A 356 11.41 -0.98 6.38
C TYR A 356 10.56 -1.22 5.12
N VAL A 357 9.27 -0.88 5.14
CA VAL A 357 8.42 -0.89 3.94
C VAL A 357 9.02 0.00 2.85
N GLY A 358 9.54 1.17 3.22
CA GLY A 358 10.30 2.03 2.32
C GLY A 358 11.47 1.32 1.66
N VAL A 359 12.31 0.62 2.43
CA VAL A 359 13.43 -0.18 1.90
C VAL A 359 12.95 -1.20 0.86
N LEU A 360 11.88 -1.95 1.16
CA LEU A 360 11.32 -2.95 0.24
C LEU A 360 10.83 -2.32 -1.06
N MET A 361 10.11 -1.19 -0.99
CA MET A 361 9.57 -0.52 -2.17
C MET A 361 10.65 0.15 -3.00
N THR A 362 11.65 0.79 -2.37
CA THR A 362 12.79 1.43 -3.04
C THR A 362 13.68 0.41 -3.77
N SER A 363 13.74 -0.84 -3.30
CA SER A 363 14.48 -1.92 -3.98
C SER A 363 14.05 -2.12 -5.45
N SER A 364 12.81 -1.75 -5.79
CA SER A 364 12.30 -1.82 -7.16
C SER A 364 13.12 -1.00 -8.15
N LEU A 365 13.78 0.10 -7.71
CA LEU A 365 14.67 0.93 -8.53
C LEU A 365 15.83 0.16 -9.14
N ALA A 366 16.21 -0.99 -8.57
CA ALA A 366 17.22 -1.88 -9.15
C ALA A 366 16.82 -2.43 -10.53
N ARG A 367 15.52 -2.40 -10.88
CA ARG A 367 15.01 -2.83 -12.19
C ARG A 367 15.09 -1.77 -13.28
N VAL A 368 15.46 -0.53 -12.93
CA VAL A 368 15.62 0.56 -13.90
C VAL A 368 16.91 0.34 -14.69
N LYS A 369 16.88 0.58 -16.00
CA LYS A 369 18.07 0.58 -16.85
C LYS A 369 18.85 1.87 -16.64
N TRP A 370 19.71 1.89 -15.63
CA TRP A 370 20.46 3.09 -15.24
C TRP A 370 21.43 3.60 -16.31
N ASP A 371 21.89 2.73 -17.22
CA ASP A 371 22.74 3.12 -18.37
C ASP A 371 21.98 3.94 -19.43
N ASP A 372 20.64 3.87 -19.44
CA ASP A 372 19.81 4.66 -20.34
C ASP A 372 19.18 5.84 -19.61
N LEU A 373 19.74 7.04 -19.82
CA LEU A 373 19.23 8.27 -19.19
C LEU A 373 17.76 8.56 -19.54
N THR A 374 17.26 8.07 -20.67
CA THR A 374 15.84 8.24 -21.05
C THR A 374 14.89 7.43 -20.17
N GLU A 375 15.39 6.46 -19.42
CA GLU A 375 14.66 5.65 -18.44
C GLU A 375 15.05 6.00 -16.99
N ALA A 376 16.33 6.28 -16.75
CA ALA A 376 16.86 6.58 -15.43
C ALA A 376 16.37 7.92 -14.87
N VAL A 377 16.40 8.98 -15.70
CA VAL A 377 15.98 10.33 -15.28
C VAL A 377 14.52 10.34 -14.86
N PRO A 378 13.55 9.81 -15.65
CA PRO A 378 12.16 9.80 -15.22
C PRO A 378 11.91 8.97 -13.97
N ALA A 379 12.55 7.81 -13.82
CA ALA A 379 12.41 7.00 -12.62
C ALA A 379 12.92 7.73 -11.38
N PHE A 380 14.09 8.39 -11.47
CA PHE A 380 14.67 9.18 -10.38
C PHE A 380 13.80 10.38 -10.02
N VAL A 381 13.38 11.18 -11.01
CA VAL A 381 12.51 12.35 -10.78
C VAL A 381 11.22 11.92 -10.10
N THR A 382 10.59 10.85 -10.59
CA THR A 382 9.37 10.31 -9.99
C THR A 382 9.60 9.91 -8.53
N ALA A 383 10.70 9.21 -8.24
CA ALA A 383 10.97 8.70 -6.91
C ALA A 383 11.37 9.79 -5.90
N ALA A 384 12.21 10.75 -6.31
CA ALA A 384 12.76 11.77 -5.43
C ALA A 384 11.77 12.92 -5.17
N MET A 385 10.94 13.28 -6.15
CA MET A 385 10.02 14.41 -6.00
C MET A 385 8.90 14.13 -4.99
N MET A 386 8.47 12.87 -4.82
CA MET A 386 7.42 12.54 -3.83
C MET A 386 7.81 12.90 -2.38
N PRO A 387 8.93 12.43 -1.81
CA PRO A 387 9.34 12.83 -0.47
C PRO A 387 9.71 14.31 -0.40
N PHE A 388 10.40 14.87 -1.40
CA PHE A 388 10.91 16.24 -1.32
C PHE A 388 9.86 17.32 -1.52
N SER A 389 8.84 17.08 -2.34
CA SER A 389 7.70 17.99 -2.49
C SER A 389 6.58 17.75 -1.48
N PHE A 390 6.70 16.68 -0.67
CA PHE A 390 5.62 16.18 0.18
C PHE A 390 4.30 15.91 -0.59
N SER A 391 4.40 15.65 -1.91
CA SER A 391 3.27 15.44 -2.80
C SER A 391 3.52 14.27 -3.75
N ILE A 392 2.71 13.22 -3.61
CA ILE A 392 2.74 12.07 -4.51
C ILE A 392 2.31 12.49 -5.93
N THR A 393 1.29 13.34 -6.01
CA THR A 393 0.75 13.85 -7.28
C THR A 393 1.82 14.55 -8.10
N GLU A 394 2.59 15.46 -7.48
CA GLU A 394 3.67 16.18 -8.18
C GLU A 394 4.80 15.24 -8.60
N GLY A 395 5.14 14.26 -7.75
CA GLY A 395 6.12 13.25 -8.11
C GLY A 395 5.71 12.43 -9.35
N ILE A 396 4.45 11.98 -9.41
CA ILE A 396 3.92 11.28 -10.59
C ILE A 396 3.91 12.21 -11.81
N ALA A 397 3.41 13.44 -11.66
CA ALA A 397 3.32 14.43 -12.72
C ALA A 397 4.69 14.69 -13.38
N LEU A 398 5.68 15.07 -12.57
CA LEU A 398 7.04 15.35 -13.03
C LEU A 398 7.71 14.10 -13.61
N GLY A 399 7.38 12.92 -13.10
CA GLY A 399 7.78 11.64 -13.69
C GLY A 399 7.32 11.47 -15.13
N PHE A 400 6.01 11.56 -15.37
CA PHE A 400 5.44 11.42 -16.72
C PHE A 400 5.94 12.52 -17.68
N ILE A 401 6.03 13.76 -17.21
CA ILE A 401 6.55 14.89 -17.99
C ILE A 401 8.01 14.65 -18.37
N SER A 402 8.87 14.29 -17.41
CA SER A 402 10.28 14.02 -17.68
C SER A 402 10.49 12.85 -18.64
N TYR A 403 9.66 11.80 -18.57
CA TYR A 403 9.70 10.72 -19.56
C TYR A 403 9.42 11.22 -20.99
N CYS A 404 8.36 12.00 -21.17
CA CYS A 404 8.06 12.60 -22.46
C CYS A 404 9.19 13.52 -22.96
N VAL A 405 9.69 14.41 -22.11
CA VAL A 405 10.77 15.35 -22.46
C VAL A 405 12.03 14.61 -22.86
N MET A 406 12.46 13.60 -22.09
CA MET A 406 13.67 12.84 -22.39
C MET A 406 13.54 12.08 -23.71
N LYS A 407 12.44 11.34 -23.91
CA LYS A 407 12.26 10.55 -25.14
C LYS A 407 12.09 11.42 -26.38
N LEU A 408 11.41 12.56 -26.27
CA LEU A 408 11.30 13.53 -27.37
C LEU A 408 12.66 14.18 -27.68
N GLY A 409 13.36 14.65 -26.65
CA GLY A 409 14.66 15.33 -26.79
C GLY A 409 15.76 14.43 -27.35
N THR A 410 15.72 13.11 -27.09
CA THR A 410 16.69 12.15 -27.65
C THR A 410 16.26 11.51 -28.97
N GLY A 411 15.17 11.99 -29.59
CA GLY A 411 14.69 11.47 -30.87
C GLY A 411 14.02 10.09 -30.82
N ARG A 412 13.65 9.60 -29.63
CA ARG A 412 13.01 8.29 -29.41
C ARG A 412 11.49 8.39 -29.29
N TRP A 413 10.86 9.24 -30.10
CA TRP A 413 9.42 9.50 -30.06
C TRP A 413 8.55 8.26 -30.28
N ARG A 414 9.05 7.24 -30.99
CA ARG A 414 8.32 5.98 -31.24
C ARG A 414 8.15 5.10 -30.01
N GLU A 415 8.94 5.32 -28.96
CA GLU A 415 8.86 4.58 -27.69
C GLU A 415 7.82 5.17 -26.73
N ILE A 416 7.27 6.35 -27.04
CA ILE A 416 6.29 7.02 -26.19
C ILE A 416 4.91 6.49 -26.55
N SER A 417 4.27 5.81 -25.59
CA SER A 417 2.89 5.36 -25.79
C SER A 417 1.92 6.56 -25.72
N PRO A 418 0.80 6.53 -26.47
CA PRO A 418 -0.21 7.59 -26.40
C PRO A 418 -0.75 7.82 -24.98
N CYS A 419 -0.79 6.76 -24.16
CA CYS A 419 -1.21 6.84 -22.76
C CYS A 419 -0.31 7.80 -21.96
N VAL A 420 1.01 7.67 -22.10
CA VAL A 420 1.98 8.49 -21.36
C VAL A 420 1.88 9.95 -21.79
N VAL A 421 1.69 10.21 -23.09
CA VAL A 421 1.49 11.58 -23.61
C VAL A 421 0.23 12.22 -23.05
N VAL A 422 -0.90 11.50 -23.06
CA VAL A 422 -2.17 12.02 -22.55
C VAL A 422 -2.05 12.33 -21.04
N VAL A 423 -1.48 11.41 -20.27
CA VAL A 423 -1.30 11.62 -18.82
C VAL A 423 -0.35 12.78 -18.54
N ALA A 424 0.79 12.87 -19.26
CA ALA A 424 1.72 13.98 -19.13
C ALA A 424 1.06 15.33 -19.48
N LEU A 425 0.29 15.40 -20.57
CA LEU A 425 -0.44 16.61 -20.96
C LEU A 425 -1.48 17.02 -19.92
N LEU A 426 -2.24 16.07 -19.37
CA LEU A 426 -3.20 16.35 -18.30
C LEU A 426 -2.51 16.94 -17.07
N PHE A 427 -1.34 16.43 -16.70
CA PHE A 427 -0.56 16.99 -15.61
C PHE A 427 0.02 18.37 -15.92
N VAL A 428 0.51 18.61 -17.14
CA VAL A 428 0.95 19.95 -17.56
C VAL A 428 -0.21 20.93 -17.47
N LEU A 429 -1.39 20.56 -17.97
CA LEU A 429 -2.59 21.39 -17.87
C LEU A 429 -2.97 21.65 -16.42
N LYS A 430 -2.92 20.63 -15.54
CA LYS A 430 -3.16 20.80 -14.10
C LYS A 430 -2.19 21.81 -13.49
N ILE A 431 -0.89 21.69 -13.76
CA ILE A 431 0.14 22.59 -13.21
C ILE A 431 -0.09 24.03 -13.71
N VAL A 432 -0.37 24.20 -15.00
CA VAL A 432 -0.53 25.52 -15.61
C VAL A 432 -1.84 26.21 -15.21
N PHE A 433 -2.95 25.46 -15.13
CA PHE A 433 -4.28 26.05 -14.92
C PHE A 433 -4.78 25.99 -13.47
N ILE A 434 -4.24 25.10 -12.64
CA ILE A 434 -4.70 24.89 -11.26
C ILE A 434 -3.65 25.35 -10.25
N ASP A 435 -2.38 24.98 -10.42
CA ASP A 435 -1.35 25.30 -9.42
C ASP A 435 -0.66 26.66 -9.63
N ALA A 436 -0.81 27.27 -10.81
CA ALA A 436 -0.28 28.60 -11.09
C ALA A 436 -1.10 29.74 -10.45
N HIS A 437 -2.17 29.40 -9.72
CA HIS A 437 -3.10 30.29 -9.01
C HIS A 437 -3.31 29.79 -7.59
#